data_AF-A0ABD3VQK8-F1
#
_entry.id   AF-A0ABD3VQK8-F1
#
_cell.length_a   1.000
_cell.length_b   1.000
_cell.length_c   1.000
_cell.angle_alpha   90.00
_cell.angle_beta   90.00
_cell.angle_gamma   90.00
#
_symmetry.space_group_name_H-M   'P 1'
#
loop_
_entity.id
_entity.type
_entity.pdbx_description
1 polymer ?
#
loop_
_entity_poly.entity_id
_entity_poly.type
_entity_poly.pdbx_seq_one_letter_code
_entity_poly.pdbx_strand_id
1 'polypeptide(L)'
;MITNGRKHQCKGNKATITNGKKHPCKGNKAMITNGRKHLCKGNKATITNGRKHLCKANKATITNGRKHPCKGNKATITNGKKNQCKGNKAKITNGKKHQFKDNKEMITNGKKHPFKDNKAMITNGRKHQRKGNKAMITNSKKHQCKGNKAMITNGKKHQCKGNKEMITNGKKHQCKGNKATITNGKKHPCKGNKEMITNGMKHQCKGNKAKITNGKKKHLCKGNKAMITNGKKNQCKGNKAKITNGKKHQFKDNKEMITYGKKHQFKDNKAMITNGRKHQRKGNKAMITNSKKHQCKGNKAMITNSKKHQCKDNKAMITNGRKHQRKGNKAMITNGKKHPCKGIKRKHQL
;
A
#
# COMPACT_ATOMS: atom_id res chain seq x y z
N MET A 1 -20.60 51.10 4.71
CA MET A 1 -20.65 51.67 3.35
C MET A 1 -21.41 50.73 2.42
N ILE A 2 -22.35 51.26 1.64
CA ILE A 2 -23.00 50.56 0.52
C ILE A 2 -22.84 51.52 -0.67
N THR A 3 -22.21 51.10 -1.76
CA THR A 3 -21.97 52.03 -2.90
C THR A 3 -23.02 51.88 -3.99
N ASN A 4 -23.32 50.65 -4.43
CA ASN A 4 -24.27 50.40 -5.53
C ASN A 4 -25.12 49.14 -5.30
N GLY A 5 -26.29 49.08 -5.95
CA GLY A 5 -27.19 47.93 -5.95
C GLY A 5 -28.50 48.15 -5.18
N ARG A 6 -29.37 47.11 -5.12
CA ARG A 6 -30.74 47.25 -4.56
C ARG A 6 -31.05 46.27 -3.41
N LYS A 7 -31.76 46.79 -2.39
CA LYS A 7 -32.33 46.09 -1.23
C LYS A 7 -31.28 45.41 -0.32
N HIS A 8 -30.19 46.11 -0.03
CA HIS A 8 -29.13 45.67 0.91
C HIS A 8 -29.52 45.99 2.36
N GLN A 9 -28.90 45.31 3.34
CA GLN A 9 -29.09 45.57 4.78
C GLN A 9 -27.75 45.40 5.48
N CYS A 10 -27.02 46.48 5.72
CA CYS A 10 -25.70 46.42 6.35
C CYS A 10 -25.78 46.93 7.80
N LYS A 11 -25.57 46.05 8.78
CA LYS A 11 -25.59 46.35 10.23
C LYS A 11 -24.26 46.03 10.94
N GLY A 12 -23.19 45.72 10.19
CA GLY A 12 -21.87 45.43 10.76
C GLY A 12 -20.97 46.66 10.74
N ASN A 13 -20.24 46.92 11.83
CA ASN A 13 -19.30 48.04 11.93
C ASN A 13 -18.21 47.93 10.85
N LYS A 14 -17.98 49.02 10.09
CA LYS A 14 -17.05 49.10 8.94
C LYS A 14 -17.25 47.99 7.90
N ALA A 15 -18.50 47.51 7.71
CA ALA A 15 -18.83 46.55 6.66
C ALA A 15 -19.16 47.25 5.32
N THR A 16 -18.75 46.63 4.22
CA THR A 16 -18.81 47.19 2.87
C THR A 16 -19.60 46.29 1.92
N ILE A 17 -20.50 46.88 1.15
CA ILE A 17 -21.24 46.21 0.08
C ILE A 17 -21.11 47.05 -1.20
N THR A 18 -20.41 46.53 -2.22
CA THR A 18 -20.07 47.35 -3.39
C THR A 18 -21.16 47.33 -4.46
N ASN A 19 -21.65 46.16 -4.85
CA ASN A 19 -22.62 45.97 -5.93
C ASN A 19 -23.62 44.84 -5.63
N GLY A 20 -24.67 44.75 -6.45
CA GLY A 20 -25.51 43.56 -6.58
C GLY A 20 -26.96 43.72 -6.10
N LYS A 21 -27.54 42.65 -5.56
CA LYS A 21 -28.97 42.65 -5.13
C LYS A 21 -29.26 41.76 -3.94
N LYS A 22 -29.94 42.32 -2.93
CA LYS A 22 -30.39 41.67 -1.69
C LYS A 22 -29.24 41.07 -0.86
N HIS A 23 -28.51 41.89 -0.09
CA HIS A 23 -27.43 41.41 0.79
C HIS A 23 -27.62 41.86 2.24
N PRO A 24 -28.08 40.99 3.15
CA PRO A 24 -27.98 41.23 4.58
C PRO A 24 -26.57 40.91 5.07
N CYS A 25 -25.89 41.90 5.64
CA CYS A 25 -24.56 41.82 6.21
C CYS A 25 -24.60 42.29 7.67
N LYS A 26 -24.21 41.43 8.62
CA LYS A 26 -24.14 41.75 10.07
C LYS A 26 -22.74 41.56 10.68
N GLY A 27 -21.74 41.17 9.88
CA GLY A 27 -20.39 40.94 10.38
C GLY A 27 -19.53 42.20 10.34
N ASN A 28 -18.77 42.48 11.39
CA ASN A 28 -17.88 43.64 11.46
C ASN A 28 -16.71 43.49 10.49
N LYS A 29 -16.38 44.55 9.74
CA LYS A 29 -15.36 44.58 8.68
C LYS A 29 -15.59 43.51 7.59
N ALA A 30 -16.83 43.07 7.38
CA ALA A 30 -17.19 42.10 6.34
C ALA A 30 -17.42 42.81 4.99
N MET A 31 -17.04 42.14 3.89
CA MET A 31 -17.08 42.69 2.54
C MET A 31 -17.92 41.83 1.61
N ILE A 32 -18.82 42.46 0.84
CA ILE A 32 -19.57 41.81 -0.25
C ILE A 32 -19.40 42.64 -1.52
N THR A 33 -18.63 42.16 -2.50
CA THR A 33 -18.30 42.97 -3.68
C THR A 33 -19.43 42.96 -4.71
N ASN A 34 -20.00 41.80 -5.07
CA ASN A 34 -21.04 41.69 -6.10
C ASN A 34 -21.92 40.44 -5.88
N GLY A 35 -22.95 40.27 -6.72
CA GLY A 35 -23.75 39.06 -6.85
C GLY A 35 -25.20 39.22 -6.37
N ARG A 36 -25.83 38.11 -5.95
CA ARG A 36 -27.26 38.10 -5.60
C ARG A 36 -27.61 37.20 -4.41
N LYS A 37 -28.37 37.76 -3.44
CA LYS A 37 -28.94 37.05 -2.27
C LYS A 37 -27.90 36.45 -1.31
N HIS A 38 -26.73 37.08 -1.13
CA HIS A 38 -25.74 36.68 -0.12
C HIS A 38 -26.17 37.08 1.30
N LEU A 39 -25.88 36.25 2.31
CA LEU A 39 -26.08 36.55 3.73
C LEU A 39 -24.73 36.39 4.45
N CYS A 40 -24.20 37.49 4.99
CA CYS A 40 -22.94 37.51 5.72
C CYS A 40 -23.17 37.89 7.20
N LYS A 41 -22.64 37.09 8.13
CA LYS A 41 -22.70 37.33 9.59
C LYS A 41 -21.33 37.18 10.27
N GLY A 42 -20.30 36.73 9.56
CA GLY A 42 -18.96 36.54 10.12
C GLY A 42 -18.10 37.79 10.03
N ASN A 43 -17.32 38.07 11.07
CA ASN A 43 -16.43 39.23 11.13
C ASN A 43 -15.23 39.05 10.19
N LYS A 44 -14.84 40.11 9.47
CA LYS A 44 -13.78 40.09 8.43
C LYS A 44 -14.02 39.03 7.33
N ALA A 45 -15.26 38.66 7.06
CA ALA A 45 -15.62 37.68 6.03
C ALA A 45 -15.85 38.36 4.67
N THR A 46 -15.41 37.72 3.60
CA THR A 46 -15.44 38.27 2.23
C THR A 46 -16.28 37.41 1.30
N ILE A 47 -17.18 38.03 0.53
CA ILE A 47 -17.94 37.39 -0.54
C ILE A 47 -17.79 38.22 -1.82
N THR A 48 -17.05 37.74 -2.82
CA THR A 48 -16.74 38.56 -4.00
C THR A 48 -17.87 38.56 -5.03
N ASN A 49 -18.43 37.40 -5.38
CA ASN A 49 -19.45 37.28 -6.42
C ASN A 49 -20.34 36.02 -6.20
N GLY A 50 -21.25 35.75 -7.14
CA GLY A 50 -22.02 34.51 -7.25
C GLY A 50 -23.48 34.65 -6.80
N ARG A 51 -24.05 33.58 -6.23
CA ARG A 51 -25.48 33.58 -5.85
C ARG A 51 -25.83 32.76 -4.61
N LYS A 52 -26.58 33.36 -3.67
CA LYS A 52 -27.14 32.71 -2.47
C LYS A 52 -26.10 32.11 -1.52
N HIS A 53 -24.94 32.75 -1.32
CA HIS A 53 -23.97 32.31 -0.31
C HIS A 53 -24.42 32.68 1.11
N LEU A 54 -24.02 31.88 2.10
CA LEU A 54 -24.30 32.08 3.52
C LEU A 54 -22.99 31.96 4.28
N CYS A 55 -22.39 33.07 4.67
CA CYS A 55 -21.16 33.08 5.45
C CYS A 55 -21.45 33.49 6.90
N LYS A 56 -21.36 32.57 7.85
CA LYS A 56 -21.46 32.83 9.30
C LYS A 56 -20.09 32.81 10.01
N ALA A 57 -19.00 32.68 9.25
CA ALA A 57 -17.68 32.35 9.78
C ALA A 57 -16.72 33.55 9.74
N ASN A 58 -15.91 33.72 10.78
CA ASN A 58 -14.95 34.82 10.86
C ASN A 58 -13.76 34.58 9.92
N LYS A 59 -13.31 35.65 9.24
CA LYS A 59 -12.19 35.64 8.28
C LYS A 59 -12.35 34.63 7.12
N ALA A 60 -13.58 34.25 6.78
CA ALA A 60 -13.86 33.28 5.73
C ALA A 60 -14.15 33.95 4.37
N THR A 61 -13.73 33.32 3.28
CA THR A 61 -13.76 33.88 1.93
C THR A 61 -14.60 33.01 0.99
N ILE A 62 -15.53 33.62 0.24
CA ILE A 62 -16.29 32.95 -0.82
C ILE A 62 -16.17 33.78 -2.11
N THR A 63 -15.41 33.32 -3.10
CA THR A 63 -15.13 34.14 -4.29
C THR A 63 -16.27 34.11 -5.30
N ASN A 64 -16.80 32.93 -5.66
CA ASN A 64 -17.83 32.77 -6.69
C ASN A 64 -18.69 31.51 -6.46
N GLY A 65 -19.61 31.23 -7.38
CA GLY A 65 -20.39 29.99 -7.47
C GLY A 65 -21.84 30.17 -7.02
N ARG A 66 -22.46 29.10 -6.51
CA ARG A 66 -23.87 29.13 -6.08
C ARG A 66 -24.20 28.27 -4.86
N LYS A 67 -24.88 28.90 -3.88
CA LYS A 67 -25.38 28.28 -2.63
C LYS A 67 -24.25 27.67 -1.79
N HIS A 68 -23.39 28.49 -1.17
CA HIS A 68 -22.31 28.02 -0.29
C HIS A 68 -22.55 28.40 1.17
N PRO A 69 -22.88 27.44 2.06
CA PRO A 69 -22.92 27.66 3.51
C PRO A 69 -21.52 27.49 4.11
N CYS A 70 -20.95 28.55 4.64
CA CYS A 70 -19.69 28.57 5.35
C CYS A 70 -19.92 28.92 6.84
N LYS A 71 -19.48 28.05 7.74
CA LYS A 71 -19.51 28.19 9.20
C LYS A 71 -18.13 28.02 9.87
N GLY A 72 -17.11 27.55 9.14
CA GLY A 72 -15.75 27.37 9.67
C GLY A 72 -14.87 28.61 9.49
N ASN A 73 -14.24 29.08 10.57
CA ASN A 73 -13.40 30.27 10.60
C ASN A 73 -12.17 30.11 9.70
N LYS A 74 -11.78 31.17 8.99
CA LYS A 74 -10.69 31.16 7.99
C LYS A 74 -10.88 30.14 6.85
N ALA A 75 -12.10 29.67 6.58
CA ALA A 75 -12.37 28.75 5.46
C ALA A 75 -12.55 29.50 4.13
N THR A 76 -12.17 28.87 3.02
CA THR A 76 -12.19 29.45 1.66
C THR A 76 -13.02 28.58 0.73
N ILE A 77 -13.91 29.18 -0.06
CA ILE A 77 -14.63 28.53 -1.16
C ILE A 77 -14.49 29.39 -2.42
N THR A 78 -13.64 28.99 -3.37
CA THR A 78 -13.37 29.81 -4.56
C THR A 78 -14.52 29.71 -5.58
N ASN A 79 -15.01 28.50 -5.89
CA ASN A 79 -16.09 28.33 -6.87
C ASN A 79 -16.95 27.06 -6.61
N GLY A 80 -18.00 26.87 -7.41
CA GLY A 80 -18.76 25.63 -7.53
C GLY A 80 -20.25 25.78 -7.20
N LYS A 81 -20.89 24.68 -6.75
CA LYS A 81 -22.33 24.66 -6.43
C LYS A 81 -22.68 23.77 -5.25
N LYS A 82 -23.37 24.33 -4.25
CA LYS A 82 -23.84 23.60 -3.03
C LYS A 82 -22.72 23.00 -2.17
N ASN A 83 -21.52 23.61 -2.16
CA ASN A 83 -20.41 23.21 -1.28
C ASN A 83 -20.55 23.86 0.10
N GLN A 84 -20.25 23.14 1.18
CA GLN A 84 -20.41 23.56 2.58
C GLN A 84 -19.12 23.33 3.37
N CYS A 85 -18.70 24.34 4.14
CA CYS A 85 -17.56 24.26 5.08
C CYS A 85 -18.05 24.52 6.50
N LYS A 86 -17.94 23.55 7.41
CA LYS A 86 -18.16 23.76 8.86
C LYS A 86 -16.85 23.86 9.65
N GLY A 87 -15.79 23.17 9.23
CA GLY A 87 -14.51 23.19 9.93
C GLY A 87 -13.60 24.35 9.53
N ASN A 88 -12.76 24.77 10.49
CA ASN A 88 -11.89 25.93 10.40
C ASN A 88 -10.72 25.71 9.42
N LYS A 89 -10.30 26.76 8.70
CA LYS A 89 -9.19 26.73 7.72
C LYS A 89 -9.40 25.72 6.56
N ALA A 90 -10.64 25.31 6.26
CA ALA A 90 -10.95 24.38 5.17
C ALA A 90 -11.02 25.12 3.81
N LYS A 91 -10.51 24.52 2.72
CA LYS A 91 -10.36 25.17 1.39
C LYS A 91 -11.01 24.34 0.27
N ILE A 92 -12.01 24.89 -0.40
CA ILE A 92 -12.68 24.30 -1.58
C ILE A 92 -12.42 25.18 -2.80
N THR A 93 -11.58 24.74 -3.74
CA THR A 93 -11.35 25.53 -4.97
C THR A 93 -12.55 25.43 -5.91
N ASN A 94 -13.04 24.22 -6.20
CA ASN A 94 -14.16 24.00 -7.14
C ASN A 94 -14.98 22.73 -6.78
N GLY A 95 -16.06 22.51 -7.52
CA GLY A 95 -16.85 21.26 -7.51
C GLY A 95 -18.27 21.41 -6.98
N LYS A 96 -18.95 20.28 -6.73
CA LYS A 96 -20.39 20.26 -6.45
C LYS A 96 -20.79 19.32 -5.30
N LYS A 97 -21.53 19.86 -4.32
CA LYS A 97 -22.04 19.16 -3.12
C LYS A 97 -20.93 18.54 -2.24
N HIS A 98 -19.85 19.28 -2.00
CA HIS A 98 -18.86 18.92 -0.97
C HIS A 98 -19.32 19.35 0.43
N GLN A 99 -18.99 18.58 1.47
CA GLN A 99 -19.33 18.88 2.86
C GLN A 99 -18.11 18.63 3.76
N PHE A 100 -17.40 19.69 4.12
CA PHE A 100 -16.34 19.65 5.12
C PHE A 100 -16.92 19.86 6.52
N LYS A 101 -16.55 18.97 7.43
CA LYS A 101 -16.93 19.04 8.86
C LYS A 101 -15.74 19.38 9.75
N ASP A 102 -14.53 19.06 9.31
CA ASP A 102 -13.33 19.06 10.13
C ASP A 102 -12.33 20.15 9.73
N ASN A 103 -11.32 20.38 10.55
CA ASN A 103 -10.41 21.50 10.38
C ASN A 103 -9.34 21.19 9.31
N LYS A 104 -8.98 22.23 8.53
CA LYS A 104 -7.91 22.22 7.51
C LYS A 104 -8.12 21.20 6.37
N GLU A 105 -9.36 20.82 6.07
CA GLU A 105 -9.66 19.98 4.91
C GLU A 105 -9.52 20.76 3.58
N MET A 106 -8.85 20.21 2.57
CA MET A 106 -8.71 20.82 1.25
C MET A 106 -9.26 19.95 0.11
N ILE A 107 -9.98 20.56 -0.84
CA ILE A 107 -10.34 19.93 -2.12
C ILE A 107 -10.19 20.93 -3.28
N THR A 108 -9.55 20.52 -4.39
CA THR A 108 -9.45 21.40 -5.57
C THR A 108 -10.61 21.20 -6.56
N ASN A 109 -11.06 19.97 -6.82
CA ASN A 109 -12.21 19.71 -7.70
C ASN A 109 -12.98 18.41 -7.36
N GLY A 110 -14.20 18.25 -7.90
CA GLY A 110 -14.94 16.98 -7.86
C GLY A 110 -16.45 17.10 -7.61
N LYS A 111 -17.09 15.98 -7.22
CA LYS A 111 -18.53 15.92 -6.92
C LYS A 111 -18.84 14.89 -5.82
N LYS A 112 -19.52 15.35 -4.76
CA LYS A 112 -19.97 14.59 -3.58
C LYS A 112 -18.83 13.83 -2.86
N HIS A 113 -18.31 14.42 -1.79
CA HIS A 113 -17.46 13.76 -0.80
C HIS A 113 -17.93 14.07 0.62
N PRO A 114 -18.38 13.05 1.39
CA PRO A 114 -18.56 13.16 2.83
C PRO A 114 -17.24 12.85 3.54
N PHE A 115 -16.81 13.76 4.39
CA PHE A 115 -15.58 13.65 5.18
C PHE A 115 -15.88 13.68 6.69
N LYS A 116 -14.96 13.12 7.49
CA LYS A 116 -15.02 13.05 8.97
C LYS A 116 -13.59 13.00 9.54
N ASP A 117 -12.69 13.90 9.14
CA ASP A 117 -11.27 13.80 9.47
C ASP A 117 -10.44 15.09 9.24
N ASN A 118 -9.56 15.45 10.17
CA ASN A 118 -8.76 16.68 10.08
C ASN A 118 -7.67 16.63 8.99
N LYS A 119 -7.34 17.79 8.40
CA LYS A 119 -6.21 18.02 7.47
C LYS A 119 -6.26 17.19 6.17
N ALA A 120 -7.44 17.00 5.59
CA ALA A 120 -7.64 16.36 4.28
C ALA A 120 -6.84 17.01 3.15
N MET A 121 -6.49 16.24 2.12
CA MET A 121 -6.28 16.81 0.78
C MET A 121 -6.90 15.91 -0.31
N ILE A 122 -7.77 16.47 -1.16
CA ILE A 122 -8.17 15.85 -2.42
C ILE A 122 -7.88 16.80 -3.57
N THR A 123 -7.18 16.39 -4.62
CA THR A 123 -7.10 17.23 -5.83
C THR A 123 -8.31 16.96 -6.72
N ASN A 124 -8.34 15.80 -7.38
CA ASN A 124 -9.41 15.41 -8.29
C ASN A 124 -10.01 14.04 -7.93
N GLY A 125 -11.32 13.90 -8.14
CA GLY A 125 -11.97 12.60 -8.09
C GLY A 125 -13.49 12.61 -7.97
N ARG A 126 -14.07 11.42 -7.75
CA ARG A 126 -15.52 11.23 -7.53
C ARG A 126 -15.79 10.08 -6.55
N LYS A 127 -16.70 10.33 -5.59
CA LYS A 127 -17.26 9.36 -4.62
C LYS A 127 -16.24 8.70 -3.65
N HIS A 128 -15.27 9.45 -3.11
CA HIS A 128 -14.43 9.00 -1.98
C HIS A 128 -15.16 9.15 -0.63
N GLN A 129 -14.86 8.25 0.31
CA GLN A 129 -15.28 8.27 1.71
C GLN A 129 -14.01 8.25 2.58
N ARG A 130 -13.91 9.16 3.56
CA ARG A 130 -12.71 9.37 4.38
C ARG A 130 -13.06 9.29 5.88
N LYS A 131 -12.11 8.83 6.72
CA LYS A 131 -12.13 8.83 8.21
C LYS A 131 -10.72 8.94 8.84
N GLY A 132 -9.66 9.07 8.04
CA GLY A 132 -8.26 9.11 8.50
C GLY A 132 -7.65 10.52 8.44
N ASN A 133 -7.15 11.02 9.57
CA ASN A 133 -6.49 12.33 9.69
C ASN A 133 -5.29 12.44 8.74
N LYS A 134 -5.12 13.59 8.08
CA LYS A 134 -4.04 13.87 7.11
C LYS A 134 -4.00 12.92 5.88
N ALA A 135 -5.10 12.26 5.52
CA ALA A 135 -5.14 11.44 4.30
C ALA A 135 -5.23 12.28 3.02
N MET A 136 -4.51 11.87 1.98
CA MET A 136 -4.37 12.54 0.68
C MET A 136 -4.88 11.64 -0.45
N ILE A 137 -5.71 12.17 -1.36
CA ILE A 137 -6.24 11.44 -2.52
C ILE A 137 -6.17 12.32 -3.77
N THR A 138 -5.35 11.97 -4.76
CA THR A 138 -5.30 12.67 -6.05
C THR A 138 -5.89 11.81 -7.18
N ASN A 139 -6.30 12.46 -8.28
CA ASN A 139 -6.67 11.91 -9.60
C ASN A 139 -7.41 10.55 -9.66
N SER A 140 -8.41 10.27 -8.81
CA SER A 140 -8.89 8.89 -8.65
C SER A 140 -10.41 8.72 -8.40
N LYS A 141 -10.91 7.47 -8.24
CA LYS A 141 -12.37 7.19 -8.21
C LYS A 141 -12.79 6.10 -7.20
N LYS A 142 -13.76 6.43 -6.35
CA LYS A 142 -14.45 5.54 -5.38
C LYS A 142 -13.53 4.91 -4.30
N HIS A 143 -12.81 5.71 -3.50
CA HIS A 143 -11.94 5.18 -2.41
C HIS A 143 -12.59 5.23 -1.03
N GLN A 144 -12.13 4.34 -0.13
CA GLN A 144 -12.48 4.34 1.28
C GLN A 144 -11.20 4.42 2.13
N CYS A 145 -10.85 5.60 2.63
CA CYS A 145 -9.60 5.82 3.38
C CYS A 145 -9.91 6.12 4.86
N LYS A 146 -9.70 5.13 5.73
CA LYS A 146 -9.87 5.25 7.19
C LYS A 146 -8.55 5.42 7.94
N GLY A 147 -7.42 5.06 7.34
CA GLY A 147 -6.10 5.16 7.97
C GLY A 147 -5.51 6.58 7.99
N ASN A 148 -4.86 6.96 9.09
CA ASN A 148 -4.22 8.27 9.24
C ASN A 148 -2.99 8.40 8.33
N LYS A 149 -2.81 9.55 7.68
CA LYS A 149 -1.72 9.85 6.72
C LYS A 149 -1.68 8.89 5.52
N ALA A 150 -2.80 8.25 5.15
CA ALA A 150 -2.88 7.40 3.97
C ALA A 150 -2.89 8.24 2.67
N MET A 151 -2.11 7.84 1.67
CA MET A 151 -1.95 8.54 0.39
C MET A 151 -2.43 7.64 -0.76
N ILE A 152 -3.25 8.17 -1.67
CA ILE A 152 -3.61 7.54 -2.95
C ILE A 152 -3.37 8.56 -4.07
N THR A 153 -2.55 8.27 -5.07
CA THR A 153 -2.28 9.24 -6.14
C THR A 153 -3.07 9.03 -7.43
N ASN A 154 -3.49 7.80 -7.72
CA ASN A 154 -4.29 7.46 -8.90
C ASN A 154 -5.11 6.18 -8.63
N GLY A 155 -5.92 5.77 -9.61
CA GLY A 155 -6.55 4.46 -9.63
C GLY A 155 -8.03 4.43 -9.22
N LYS A 156 -8.57 3.23 -8.98
CA LYS A 156 -10.04 3.00 -8.84
C LYS A 156 -10.38 1.96 -7.77
N LYS A 157 -11.29 2.28 -6.84
CA LYS A 157 -11.89 1.36 -5.83
C LYS A 157 -10.96 0.79 -4.72
N HIS A 158 -9.85 1.45 -4.37
CA HIS A 158 -9.02 1.10 -3.20
C HIS A 158 -9.71 1.32 -1.84
N GLN A 159 -9.34 0.50 -0.86
CA GLN A 159 -9.67 0.66 0.57
C GLN A 159 -8.37 0.74 1.37
N CYS A 160 -8.18 1.79 2.16
CA CYS A 160 -6.99 2.03 2.99
C CYS A 160 -7.43 2.13 4.46
N LYS A 161 -6.94 1.25 5.34
CA LYS A 161 -7.36 1.17 6.75
C LYS A 161 -6.18 1.31 7.74
N GLY A 162 -4.96 0.95 7.36
CA GLY A 162 -3.76 1.14 8.16
C GLY A 162 -3.18 2.55 8.04
N ASN A 163 -2.33 2.93 9.00
CA ASN A 163 -1.75 4.27 9.06
C ASN A 163 -0.52 4.40 8.14
N LYS A 164 -0.35 5.56 7.50
CA LYS A 164 0.76 5.90 6.58
C LYS A 164 0.86 4.97 5.35
N GLU A 165 -0.26 4.40 4.91
CA GLU A 165 -0.34 3.60 3.67
C GLU A 165 -0.15 4.48 2.42
N MET A 166 0.41 3.93 1.35
CA MET A 166 0.61 4.62 0.07
C MET A 166 0.13 3.74 -1.09
N ILE A 167 -0.72 4.25 -1.97
CA ILE A 167 -1.15 3.58 -3.21
C ILE A 167 -0.92 4.50 -4.39
N THR A 168 0.01 4.16 -5.29
CA THR A 168 0.34 5.03 -6.41
C THR A 168 -0.69 4.91 -7.54
N ASN A 169 -1.11 3.70 -7.92
CA ASN A 169 -2.07 3.44 -9.00
C ASN A 169 -2.81 2.09 -8.81
N GLY A 170 -3.59 1.67 -9.81
CA GLY A 170 -4.15 0.34 -9.93
C GLY A 170 -5.66 0.25 -9.66
N LYS A 171 -6.14 -0.93 -9.26
CA LYS A 171 -7.59 -1.17 -9.07
C LYS A 171 -7.93 -2.14 -7.92
N LYS A 172 -8.85 -1.73 -7.04
CA LYS A 172 -9.43 -2.57 -5.96
C LYS A 172 -8.43 -3.11 -4.91
N HIS A 173 -7.34 -2.41 -4.60
CA HIS A 173 -6.45 -2.80 -3.47
C HIS A 173 -7.14 -2.61 -2.10
N GLN A 174 -6.70 -3.37 -1.10
CA GLN A 174 -7.20 -3.35 0.27
C GLN A 174 -6.02 -3.35 1.25
N CYS A 175 -5.60 -2.18 1.69
CA CYS A 175 -4.56 -2.05 2.71
C CYS A 175 -5.20 -2.00 4.10
N LYS A 176 -4.67 -2.79 5.03
CA LYS A 176 -4.99 -2.74 6.47
C LYS A 176 -3.73 -2.61 7.34
N GLY A 177 -2.55 -2.79 6.76
CA GLY A 177 -1.27 -2.82 7.47
C GLY A 177 -0.61 -1.46 7.50
N ASN A 178 -0.08 -1.07 8.65
CA ASN A 178 0.62 0.21 8.79
C ASN A 178 1.80 0.32 7.81
N LYS A 179 2.00 1.48 7.18
CA LYS A 179 3.07 1.77 6.22
C LYS A 179 3.11 0.82 5.01
N ALA A 180 1.97 0.24 4.59
CA ALA A 180 1.91 -0.58 3.39
C ALA A 180 1.93 0.28 2.11
N THR A 181 2.81 -0.04 1.17
CA THR A 181 2.98 0.64 -0.12
C THR A 181 2.54 -0.25 -1.28
N ILE A 182 1.72 0.27 -2.20
CA ILE A 182 1.35 -0.41 -3.44
C ILE A 182 1.55 0.52 -4.63
N THR A 183 2.43 0.17 -5.57
CA THR A 183 2.68 1.05 -6.72
C THR A 183 1.63 0.87 -7.81
N ASN A 184 1.30 -0.36 -8.19
CA ASN A 184 0.34 -0.64 -9.26
C ASN A 184 -0.34 -2.03 -9.09
N GLY A 185 -1.17 -2.41 -10.06
CA GLY A 185 -1.73 -3.75 -10.20
C GLY A 185 -3.23 -3.82 -9.90
N LYS A 186 -3.69 -5.01 -9.49
CA LYS A 186 -5.14 -5.29 -9.32
C LYS A 186 -5.44 -6.22 -8.14
N LYS A 187 -6.36 -5.79 -7.28
CA LYS A 187 -6.93 -6.55 -6.14
C LYS A 187 -5.89 -7.08 -5.12
N HIS A 188 -5.04 -6.22 -4.57
CA HIS A 188 -4.04 -6.64 -3.57
C HIS A 188 -4.50 -6.41 -2.12
N PRO A 189 -4.60 -7.44 -1.26
CA PRO A 189 -4.82 -7.27 0.17
C PRO A 189 -3.49 -7.22 0.95
N CYS A 190 -3.17 -6.10 1.60
CA CYS A 190 -2.02 -5.95 2.49
C CYS A 190 -2.49 -5.90 3.96
N LYS A 191 -1.80 -6.58 4.86
CA LYS A 191 -2.19 -6.69 6.28
C LYS A 191 -1.04 -6.50 7.28
N GLY A 192 0.19 -6.80 6.90
CA GLY A 192 1.37 -6.63 7.75
C GLY A 192 1.93 -5.21 7.74
N ASN A 193 2.84 -4.93 8.68
CA ASN A 193 3.50 -3.64 8.84
C ASN A 193 4.60 -3.45 7.76
N LYS A 194 4.76 -2.25 7.20
CA LYS A 194 5.82 -1.88 6.23
C LYS A 194 5.87 -2.76 4.97
N GLU A 195 4.73 -3.25 4.50
CA GLU A 195 4.63 -4.11 3.31
C GLU A 195 4.79 -3.35 1.99
N MET A 196 5.22 -4.05 0.94
CA MET A 196 5.36 -3.45 -0.39
C MET A 196 4.84 -4.37 -1.50
N ILE A 197 3.99 -3.86 -2.39
CA ILE A 197 3.59 -4.57 -3.62
C ILE A 197 3.75 -3.65 -4.84
N THR A 198 4.71 -3.92 -5.72
CA THR A 198 5.01 -2.99 -6.83
C THR A 198 4.03 -3.16 -7.99
N ASN A 199 3.79 -4.39 -8.47
CA ASN A 199 2.84 -4.64 -9.56
C ASN A 199 2.25 -6.05 -9.48
N GLY A 200 1.28 -6.35 -10.35
CA GLY A 200 0.75 -7.68 -10.62
C GLY A 200 -0.75 -7.82 -10.33
N MET A 201 -1.20 -9.05 -10.08
CA MET A 201 -2.62 -9.32 -9.77
C MET A 201 -2.83 -10.27 -8.58
N LYS A 202 -3.76 -9.89 -7.69
CA LYS A 202 -4.25 -10.67 -6.54
C LYS A 202 -3.19 -11.06 -5.49
N HIS A 203 -1.97 -10.51 -5.56
CA HIS A 203 -0.94 -10.66 -4.51
C HIS A 203 -1.42 -10.19 -3.14
N GLN A 204 -0.95 -10.83 -2.08
CA GLN A 204 -1.36 -10.62 -0.70
C GLN A 204 -0.14 -10.65 0.24
N CYS A 205 0.10 -9.57 0.97
CA CYS A 205 1.09 -9.54 2.05
C CYS A 205 0.37 -9.65 3.41
N LYS A 206 1.01 -10.35 4.38
CA LYS A 206 0.64 -10.33 5.80
C LYS A 206 1.83 -10.19 6.77
N GLY A 207 3.08 -10.22 6.28
CA GLY A 207 4.28 -10.23 7.12
C GLY A 207 4.86 -8.84 7.37
N ASN A 208 5.46 -8.63 8.55
CA ASN A 208 6.24 -7.42 8.82
C ASN A 208 7.36 -7.27 7.77
N LYS A 209 7.45 -6.12 7.11
CA LYS A 209 8.37 -5.80 6.00
C LYS A 209 8.25 -6.74 4.77
N ALA A 210 7.11 -7.41 4.56
CA ALA A 210 6.93 -8.36 3.46
C ALA A 210 6.79 -7.66 2.09
N LYS A 211 7.51 -8.14 1.07
CA LYS A 211 7.56 -7.53 -0.27
C LYS A 211 7.09 -8.48 -1.39
N ILE A 212 6.37 -7.97 -2.38
CA ILE A 212 6.00 -8.66 -3.62
C ILE A 212 6.19 -7.70 -4.81
N THR A 213 7.28 -7.80 -5.58
CA THR A 213 7.54 -6.79 -6.64
C THR A 213 6.76 -7.05 -7.94
N ASN A 214 6.64 -8.29 -8.41
CA ASN A 214 5.92 -8.57 -9.67
C ASN A 214 5.28 -9.97 -9.70
N GLY A 215 4.30 -10.16 -10.58
CA GLY A 215 3.74 -11.47 -10.93
C GLY A 215 2.34 -11.43 -11.57
N LYS A 216 2.13 -12.23 -12.62
CA LYS A 216 0.82 -12.29 -13.33
C LYS A 216 -0.27 -13.05 -12.54
N LYS A 217 0.08 -13.78 -11.46
CA LYS A 217 -0.87 -14.56 -10.63
C LYS A 217 -0.65 -14.32 -9.13
N LYS A 218 -1.65 -14.68 -8.29
CA LYS A 218 -1.63 -14.49 -6.82
C LYS A 218 -0.32 -14.95 -6.19
N HIS A 219 0.18 -14.12 -5.28
CA HIS A 219 1.39 -14.34 -4.47
C HIS A 219 1.03 -14.10 -3.01
N LEU A 220 1.69 -14.77 -2.07
CA LEU A 220 1.32 -14.72 -0.65
C LEU A 220 2.56 -14.61 0.25
N CYS A 221 2.74 -13.48 0.94
CA CYS A 221 3.97 -13.13 1.63
C CYS A 221 3.68 -12.83 3.12
N LYS A 222 3.82 -13.81 4.02
CA LYS A 222 3.16 -13.83 5.34
C LYS A 222 3.99 -13.53 6.59
N GLY A 223 5.32 -13.57 6.56
CA GLY A 223 6.09 -13.40 7.80
C GLY A 223 7.27 -12.47 7.64
N ASN A 224 8.08 -12.37 8.68
CA ASN A 224 9.04 -11.28 8.84
C ASN A 224 10.04 -11.21 7.67
N LYS A 225 10.13 -10.03 7.02
CA LYS A 225 11.03 -9.70 5.89
C LYS A 225 10.87 -10.58 4.65
N ALA A 226 9.78 -11.35 4.56
CA ALA A 226 9.46 -12.24 3.46
C ALA A 226 9.47 -11.52 2.08
N MET A 227 10.04 -12.13 1.03
CA MET A 227 10.19 -11.45 -0.27
C MET A 227 9.84 -12.33 -1.47
N ILE A 228 9.00 -11.83 -2.37
CA ILE A 228 8.60 -12.45 -3.62
C ILE A 228 8.97 -11.50 -4.77
N THR A 229 9.91 -11.88 -5.64
CA THR A 229 10.41 -10.94 -6.66
C THR A 229 9.63 -10.96 -7.97
N ASN A 230 9.41 -12.12 -8.58
CA ASN A 230 8.64 -12.22 -9.82
C ASN A 230 7.95 -13.59 -9.94
N GLY A 231 6.78 -13.68 -10.60
CA GLY A 231 6.28 -15.00 -11.00
C GLY A 231 4.83 -15.32 -11.36
N LYS A 232 4.65 -16.61 -11.64
CA LYS A 232 3.39 -17.37 -11.50
C LYS A 232 3.49 -18.19 -10.20
N LYS A 233 2.60 -17.90 -9.22
CA LYS A 233 2.36 -18.69 -7.98
C LYS A 233 3.50 -18.75 -6.92
N ASN A 234 3.81 -17.63 -6.27
CA ASN A 234 4.82 -17.52 -5.21
C ASN A 234 4.26 -17.44 -3.76
N GLN A 235 4.93 -18.04 -2.77
CA GLN A 235 4.43 -18.13 -1.37
C GLN A 235 5.48 -18.07 -0.24
N CYS A 236 5.85 -16.87 0.23
CA CYS A 236 6.71 -16.71 1.41
C CYS A 236 5.97 -16.63 2.75
N LYS A 237 6.65 -17.00 3.83
CA LYS A 237 6.53 -16.47 5.19
C LYS A 237 7.88 -15.82 5.60
N GLY A 238 8.04 -15.50 6.87
CA GLY A 238 9.29 -15.48 7.63
C GLY A 238 9.06 -16.50 8.74
N ASN A 239 10.08 -17.27 9.11
CA ASN A 239 9.94 -18.68 9.41
C ASN A 239 9.22 -19.36 8.24
N LYS A 240 10.02 -19.62 7.19
CA LYS A 240 9.72 -20.16 5.85
C LYS A 240 9.37 -19.16 4.72
N ALA A 241 10.29 -18.36 4.12
CA ALA A 241 9.96 -17.58 2.90
C ALA A 241 9.61 -18.44 1.64
N LYS A 242 9.64 -17.91 0.42
CA LYS A 242 9.58 -18.56 -0.92
C LYS A 242 9.48 -17.45 -1.97
N ILE A 243 10.62 -16.93 -2.45
CA ILE A 243 10.69 -16.52 -3.87
C ILE A 243 10.16 -17.73 -4.68
N THR A 244 9.54 -17.64 -5.87
CA THR A 244 8.91 -18.86 -6.46
C THR A 244 8.74 -18.91 -7.99
N ASN A 245 9.46 -18.11 -8.78
CA ASN A 245 9.34 -18.26 -10.24
C ASN A 245 10.50 -17.59 -11.00
N GLY A 246 10.41 -17.64 -12.33
CA GLY A 246 11.51 -17.29 -13.20
C GLY A 246 12.57 -18.35 -12.99
N LYS A 247 13.77 -17.93 -12.56
CA LYS A 247 14.87 -18.87 -12.30
C LYS A 247 15.05 -19.26 -10.83
N LYS A 248 14.23 -18.81 -9.85
CA LYS A 248 14.55 -18.97 -8.42
C LYS A 248 13.37 -19.03 -7.46
N HIS A 249 13.63 -19.71 -6.34
CA HIS A 249 12.83 -19.66 -5.11
C HIS A 249 13.74 -19.23 -3.91
N GLN A 250 13.28 -19.07 -2.64
CA GLN A 250 14.13 -18.78 -1.42
C GLN A 250 13.34 -18.56 -0.12
N PHE A 251 13.76 -19.14 1.02
CA PHE A 251 13.07 -19.08 2.32
C PHE A 251 13.96 -18.39 3.43
N LYS A 252 13.62 -18.51 4.74
CA LYS A 252 14.50 -18.47 5.95
C LYS A 252 13.69 -18.69 7.24
N ASP A 253 14.34 -19.20 8.28
CA ASP A 253 13.84 -19.87 9.49
C ASP A 253 12.96 -21.11 9.23
N ASN A 254 13.05 -22.08 10.16
CA ASN A 254 12.62 -23.48 10.14
C ASN A 254 11.74 -23.98 8.95
N LYS A 255 12.37 -24.67 7.97
CA LYS A 255 11.84 -25.26 6.72
C LYS A 255 11.97 -24.38 5.49
N GLU A 256 13.19 -24.13 5.01
CA GLU A 256 13.42 -23.57 3.69
C GLU A 256 13.18 -24.55 2.52
N MET A 257 12.68 -24.05 1.38
CA MET A 257 12.49 -24.84 0.15
C MET A 257 12.75 -24.05 -1.14
N ILE A 258 13.35 -24.64 -2.16
CA ILE A 258 13.58 -23.97 -3.44
C ILE A 258 13.30 -24.94 -4.57
N THR A 259 12.47 -24.54 -5.56
CA THR A 259 11.76 -25.52 -6.38
C THR A 259 12.13 -25.53 -7.87
N TYR A 260 12.25 -24.36 -8.52
CA TYR A 260 12.56 -24.29 -9.95
C TYR A 260 13.49 -23.15 -10.39
N GLY A 261 14.42 -23.53 -11.27
CA GLY A 261 15.32 -22.64 -12.01
C GLY A 261 16.77 -22.62 -11.48
N LYS A 262 17.67 -21.89 -12.17
CA LYS A 262 19.13 -22.17 -12.13
C LYS A 262 19.83 -22.29 -10.75
N LYS A 263 19.40 -21.70 -9.62
CA LYS A 263 20.19 -21.69 -8.34
C LYS A 263 19.35 -21.61 -7.06
N HIS A 264 19.71 -22.39 -6.03
CA HIS A 264 18.91 -22.61 -4.80
C HIS A 264 19.80 -22.76 -3.50
N GLN A 265 19.41 -22.31 -2.29
CA GLN A 265 20.26 -22.16 -1.05
C GLN A 265 19.49 -22.06 0.31
N PHE A 266 20.04 -22.59 1.44
CA PHE A 266 19.34 -22.65 2.77
C PHE A 266 20.16 -22.51 4.07
N LYS A 267 19.49 -22.21 5.20
CA LYS A 267 19.90 -22.43 6.61
C LYS A 267 18.68 -22.80 7.50
N ASP A 268 18.60 -24.02 8.07
CA ASP A 268 17.42 -24.52 8.84
C ASP A 268 17.67 -25.68 9.82
N ASN A 269 16.62 -26.07 10.56
CA ASN A 269 16.43 -27.45 11.03
C ASN A 269 16.07 -28.46 9.90
N LYS A 270 15.24 -28.12 8.89
CA LYS A 270 14.95 -28.98 7.70
C LYS A 270 15.00 -28.16 6.40
N ALA A 271 15.50 -28.68 5.28
CA ALA A 271 15.46 -27.94 4.01
C ALA A 271 15.45 -28.82 2.72
N MET A 272 14.78 -28.39 1.64
CA MET A 272 14.55 -29.22 0.43
C MET A 272 14.70 -28.49 -0.93
N ILE A 273 15.58 -29.00 -1.81
CA ILE A 273 15.90 -28.40 -3.13
C ILE A 273 15.59 -29.35 -4.30
N THR A 274 14.94 -28.86 -5.37
CA THR A 274 14.72 -29.58 -6.64
C THR A 274 15.09 -28.74 -7.86
N ASN A 275 15.47 -29.36 -8.98
CA ASN A 275 15.43 -28.77 -10.33
C ASN A 275 16.09 -27.39 -10.53
N GLY A 276 17.34 -27.26 -10.07
CA GLY A 276 18.23 -26.18 -10.47
C GLY A 276 19.68 -26.62 -10.73
N ARG A 277 20.50 -25.72 -11.27
CA ARG A 277 21.84 -26.06 -11.78
C ARG A 277 22.93 -26.11 -10.68
N LYS A 278 22.77 -25.38 -9.56
CA LYS A 278 23.69 -25.39 -8.39
C LYS A 278 22.96 -25.16 -7.06
N HIS A 279 23.31 -25.93 -6.02
CA HIS A 279 22.59 -26.03 -4.73
C HIS A 279 23.55 -26.09 -3.51
N GLN A 280 23.17 -25.51 -2.35
CA GLN A 280 24.01 -25.47 -1.13
C GLN A 280 23.17 -25.39 0.16
N ARG A 281 23.60 -26.06 1.24
CA ARG A 281 22.83 -26.17 2.50
C ARG A 281 23.68 -26.41 3.76
N LYS A 282 23.29 -25.80 4.88
CA LYS A 282 23.62 -26.23 6.27
C LYS A 282 22.34 -26.42 7.10
N GLY A 283 22.20 -27.50 7.88
CA GLY A 283 21.03 -27.72 8.76
C GLY A 283 20.77 -29.18 9.20
N ASN A 284 19.79 -29.43 10.07
CA ASN A 284 19.61 -30.75 10.72
C ASN A 284 19.20 -31.90 9.75
N LYS A 285 18.14 -31.75 8.92
CA LYS A 285 17.68 -32.75 7.91
C LYS A 285 17.50 -32.18 6.49
N ALA A 286 17.75 -32.94 5.42
CA ALA A 286 17.52 -32.45 4.04
C ALA A 286 17.39 -33.45 2.90
N MET A 287 16.91 -32.94 1.76
CA MET A 287 16.71 -33.68 0.50
C MET A 287 17.05 -32.77 -0.70
N ILE A 288 17.86 -33.28 -1.65
CA ILE A 288 18.24 -32.56 -2.89
C ILE A 288 18.18 -33.49 -4.11
N THR A 289 17.50 -33.08 -5.18
CA THR A 289 17.20 -33.92 -6.36
C THR A 289 17.41 -33.21 -7.71
N ASN A 290 17.68 -33.98 -8.77
CA ASN A 290 17.74 -33.57 -10.19
C ASN A 290 18.51 -32.25 -10.43
N SER A 291 19.83 -32.27 -10.26
CA SER A 291 20.60 -31.02 -10.27
C SER A 291 22.11 -31.22 -10.58
N LYS A 292 22.82 -30.14 -10.97
CA LYS A 292 24.19 -30.26 -11.58
C LYS A 292 25.39 -30.22 -10.60
N LYS A 293 25.32 -29.50 -9.45
CA LYS A 293 26.36 -29.46 -8.38
C LYS A 293 25.74 -29.13 -6.99
N HIS A 294 26.13 -29.85 -5.92
CA HIS A 294 25.52 -29.74 -4.56
C HIS A 294 26.56 -29.82 -3.42
N GLN A 295 26.29 -29.17 -2.28
CA GLN A 295 27.05 -29.35 -1.03
C GLN A 295 26.10 -29.34 0.19
N CYS A 296 26.32 -30.28 1.12
CA CYS A 296 25.51 -30.48 2.33
C CYS A 296 26.37 -30.58 3.61
N LYS A 297 25.86 -30.02 4.72
CA LYS A 297 26.35 -30.25 6.10
C LYS A 297 25.14 -30.36 7.05
N GLY A 298 25.10 -31.37 7.91
CA GLY A 298 23.92 -31.64 8.76
C GLY A 298 23.90 -32.98 9.49
N ASN A 299 22.72 -33.43 9.91
CA ASN A 299 22.55 -34.66 10.70
C ASN A 299 21.98 -35.82 9.87
N LYS A 300 21.03 -35.56 8.95
CA LYS A 300 20.53 -36.53 7.96
C LYS A 300 20.34 -35.90 6.56
N ALA A 301 20.84 -36.54 5.49
CA ALA A 301 20.62 -36.08 4.11
C ALA A 301 20.36 -37.22 3.11
N MET A 302 19.55 -36.93 2.09
CA MET A 302 19.25 -37.80 0.95
C MET A 302 19.47 -37.03 -0.37
N ILE A 303 20.24 -37.61 -1.31
CA ILE A 303 20.62 -36.94 -2.57
C ILE A 303 20.48 -37.90 -3.75
N THR A 304 19.77 -37.47 -4.80
CA THR A 304 19.43 -38.33 -5.95
C THR A 304 19.61 -37.62 -7.30
N ASN A 305 20.09 -38.34 -8.33
CA ASN A 305 20.30 -37.84 -9.70
C ASN A 305 21.13 -36.54 -9.78
N SER A 306 22.44 -36.63 -9.50
CA SER A 306 23.31 -35.45 -9.30
C SER A 306 24.75 -35.60 -9.82
N LYS A 307 25.24 -34.63 -10.62
CA LYS A 307 26.55 -34.77 -11.33
C LYS A 307 27.82 -34.62 -10.47
N LYS A 308 27.85 -33.79 -9.43
CA LYS A 308 29.02 -33.59 -8.51
C LYS A 308 28.52 -33.18 -7.11
N HIS A 309 28.98 -33.83 -6.03
CA HIS A 309 28.63 -33.41 -4.67
C HIS A 309 29.66 -33.73 -3.57
N GLN A 310 29.56 -33.00 -2.46
CA GLN A 310 30.29 -33.24 -1.20
C GLN A 310 29.29 -33.21 -0.02
N CYS A 311 29.41 -34.15 0.91
CA CYS A 311 28.50 -34.30 2.05
C CYS A 311 29.28 -34.59 3.35
N LYS A 312 28.92 -33.93 4.44
CA LYS A 312 29.49 -34.12 5.79
C LYS A 312 28.32 -34.16 6.79
N ASP A 313 27.53 -35.24 6.72
CA ASP A 313 26.30 -35.45 7.50
C ASP A 313 26.33 -36.82 8.22
N ASN A 314 25.75 -36.91 9.43
CA ASN A 314 25.87 -38.11 10.29
C ASN A 314 25.25 -39.40 9.69
N LYS A 315 24.05 -39.31 9.09
CA LYS A 315 23.43 -40.40 8.30
C LYS A 315 23.09 -39.91 6.88
N ALA A 316 23.65 -40.52 5.84
CA ALA A 316 23.45 -40.08 4.46
C ALA A 316 23.19 -41.23 3.47
N MET A 317 22.26 -41.01 2.53
CA MET A 317 21.91 -41.97 1.47
C MET A 317 21.99 -41.27 0.10
N ILE A 318 22.68 -41.88 -0.87
CA ILE A 318 22.99 -41.29 -2.18
C ILE A 318 22.73 -42.31 -3.29
N THR A 319 22.01 -41.91 -4.33
CA THR A 319 21.66 -42.77 -5.48
C THR A 319 21.86 -42.03 -6.81
N ASN A 320 22.43 -42.72 -7.81
CA ASN A 320 22.67 -42.22 -9.17
C ASN A 320 23.51 -40.93 -9.25
N GLY A 321 24.85 -41.04 -9.13
CA GLY A 321 25.77 -39.88 -9.16
C GLY A 321 27.19 -40.15 -9.69
N ARG A 322 27.89 -39.08 -10.14
CA ARG A 322 29.17 -39.20 -10.91
C ARG A 322 30.51 -38.97 -10.16
N LYS A 323 30.61 -38.07 -9.16
CA LYS A 323 31.87 -37.80 -8.40
C LYS A 323 31.57 -37.30 -6.96
N HIS A 324 32.21 -37.91 -5.95
CA HIS A 324 31.86 -37.80 -4.52
C HIS A 324 33.08 -37.68 -3.57
N GLN A 325 32.90 -37.11 -2.38
CA GLN A 325 33.88 -37.03 -1.25
C GLN A 325 33.13 -36.96 0.10
N ARG A 326 33.60 -37.65 1.16
CA ARG A 326 32.84 -37.92 2.41
C ARG A 326 33.69 -37.89 3.71
N LYS A 327 33.08 -37.50 4.84
CA LYS A 327 33.47 -37.81 6.25
C LYS A 327 32.18 -37.93 7.11
N GLY A 328 31.91 -39.04 7.84
CA GLY A 328 30.70 -39.24 8.70
C GLY A 328 30.33 -40.71 9.01
N ASN A 329 29.34 -40.97 9.89
CA ASN A 329 29.26 -42.24 10.67
C ASN A 329 28.46 -43.42 10.07
N LYS A 330 27.28 -43.25 9.45
CA LYS A 330 26.55 -44.38 8.77
C LYS A 330 26.01 -43.94 7.40
N ALA A 331 26.28 -44.70 6.33
CA ALA A 331 25.88 -44.32 4.96
C ALA A 331 25.63 -45.52 4.04
N MET A 332 24.82 -45.32 2.99
CA MET A 332 24.49 -46.31 1.96
C MET A 332 24.52 -45.63 0.58
N ILE A 333 25.16 -46.25 -0.41
CA ILE A 333 25.30 -45.75 -1.79
C ILE A 333 24.97 -46.88 -2.76
N THR A 334 24.10 -46.62 -3.73
CA THR A 334 23.83 -47.54 -4.85
C THR A 334 23.95 -46.80 -6.19
N ASN A 335 24.55 -47.47 -7.19
CA ASN A 335 24.80 -47.00 -8.56
C ASN A 335 25.59 -45.67 -8.70
N GLY A 336 26.94 -45.73 -8.71
CA GLY A 336 27.81 -44.56 -8.95
C GLY A 336 29.28 -44.88 -9.28
N LYS A 337 29.97 -44.01 -10.04
CA LYS A 337 31.21 -44.36 -10.81
C LYS A 337 32.61 -44.14 -10.15
N LYS A 338 32.79 -43.43 -9.02
CA LYS A 338 34.11 -43.32 -8.30
C LYS A 338 33.93 -42.94 -6.82
N HIS A 339 34.60 -43.63 -5.88
CA HIS A 339 34.42 -43.47 -4.41
C HIS A 339 35.70 -43.67 -3.58
N PRO A 340 36.13 -42.69 -2.75
CA PRO A 340 37.04 -42.91 -1.62
C PRO A 340 36.30 -42.85 -0.27
N CYS A 341 36.51 -43.83 0.62
CA CYS A 341 35.90 -43.90 1.95
C CYS A 341 36.88 -44.44 3.00
N LYS A 342 36.79 -43.92 4.24
CA LYS A 342 37.37 -44.54 5.45
C LYS A 342 36.21 -44.90 6.40
N GLY A 343 36.20 -46.14 6.94
CA GLY A 343 35.32 -46.62 8.02
C GLY A 343 34.14 -47.55 7.64
N ILE A 344 34.30 -48.83 7.98
CA ILE A 344 33.30 -49.91 8.27
C ILE A 344 32.67 -50.67 7.06
N LYS A 345 32.43 -51.98 7.30
CA LYS A 345 32.36 -53.15 6.39
C LYS A 345 31.15 -53.20 5.42
N ARG A 346 31.32 -53.95 4.31
CA ARG A 346 30.35 -54.18 3.21
C ARG A 346 29.49 -55.44 3.43
N LYS A 347 28.27 -55.45 2.87
CA LYS A 347 27.64 -56.64 2.25
C LYS A 347 27.09 -56.22 0.88
N HIS A 348 27.34 -57.03 -0.14
CA HIS A 348 26.78 -56.92 -1.49
C HIS A 348 25.98 -58.20 -1.78
N GLN A 349 24.82 -58.07 -2.38
CA GLN A 349 24.18 -59.09 -3.21
C GLN A 349 23.73 -58.40 -4.50
N LEU A 350 23.62 -59.20 -5.57
CA LEU A 350 24.01 -58.86 -6.94
C LEU A 350 23.16 -57.76 -7.60
#